data_AF-A0A6L9G9Z3-F1
#
_entry.id   AF-A0A6L9G9Z3-F1
#
_cell.length_a   1.000
_cell.length_b   1.000
_cell.length_c   1.000
_cell.angle_alpha   90.00
_cell.angle_beta   90.00
_cell.angle_gamma   90.00
#
_symmetry.space_group_name_H-M   'P 1'
#
loop_
_entity.id
_entity.type
_entity.pdbx_description
1 polymer ?
#
loop_
_entity_poly.entity_id
_entity_poly.type
_entity_poly.pdbx_seq_one_letter_code
_entity_poly.pdbx_strand_id
1 'polypeptide(L)'
;RTGDLTVLTDQTALDAARRRVTGAGMAHLNAPRRIVEAVAASPLPLTQGLTEERRLYLECQNDPQRAALVHAFFAERVVAKFPEQQAKARPLRRIGVIGGGTMGSGIATACLLAGFQVTLVEQTDQALDRGLSTVSANLDGALKRGKLRPQDERETRAALTGAT
;
A
#
# COMPACT_ATOMS: atom_id res chain seq x y z
N ARG A 1 1.21 1.64 38.00
CA ARG A 1 2.06 2.17 36.90
C ARG A 1 1.92 1.24 35.71
N THR A 2 2.32 1.63 34.49
CA THR A 2 2.17 0.77 33.30
C THR A 2 2.83 -0.60 33.46
N GLY A 3 3.90 -0.69 34.26
CA GLY A 3 4.58 -1.95 34.58
C GLY A 3 3.87 -2.88 35.58
N ASP A 4 2.77 -2.44 36.19
CA ASP A 4 1.98 -3.25 37.14
C ASP A 4 0.69 -3.79 36.49
N LEU A 5 0.48 -3.51 35.20
CA LEU A 5 -0.67 -3.98 34.45
C LEU A 5 -0.50 -5.45 34.08
N THR A 6 -1.49 -6.27 34.41
CA THR A 6 -1.56 -7.64 33.90
C THR A 6 -1.84 -7.61 32.41
N VAL A 7 -0.91 -8.12 31.61
CA VAL A 7 -1.09 -8.29 30.16
C VAL A 7 -1.66 -9.68 29.90
N LEU A 8 -2.86 -9.73 29.30
CA LEU A 8 -3.46 -10.97 28.82
C LEU A 8 -2.98 -11.24 27.39
N THR A 9 -2.46 -12.43 27.15
CA THR A 9 -1.99 -12.84 25.83
C THR A 9 -3.11 -13.46 25.01
N ASP A 10 -3.42 -12.88 23.85
CA ASP A 10 -4.21 -13.55 22.83
C ASP A 10 -3.31 -14.48 22.00
N GLN A 11 -3.27 -15.75 22.38
CA GLN A 11 -2.44 -16.74 21.71
C GLN A 11 -2.87 -16.98 20.26
N THR A 12 -4.17 -16.83 19.98
CA THR A 12 -4.71 -17.03 18.62
C THR A 12 -4.26 -15.90 17.70
N ALA A 13 -4.29 -14.66 18.18
CA ALA A 13 -3.78 -13.51 17.45
C ALA A 13 -2.26 -13.60 17.22
N LEU A 14 -1.49 -14.02 18.23
CA LEU A 14 -0.04 -14.22 18.07
C LEU A 14 0.28 -15.29 17.03
N ASP A 15 -0.40 -16.43 17.05
CA ASP A 15 -0.16 -17.50 16.10
C ASP A 15 -0.57 -17.11 14.67
N ALA A 16 -1.65 -16.34 14.52
CA ALA A 16 -2.04 -15.75 13.25
C ALA A 16 -0.97 -14.75 12.74
N ALA A 17 -0.45 -13.89 13.62
CA ALA A 17 0.62 -12.96 13.28
C ALA A 17 1.91 -13.68 12.87
N ARG A 18 2.31 -14.74 13.61
CA ARG A 18 3.45 -15.61 13.28
C ARG A 18 3.30 -16.21 11.89
N ARG A 19 2.16 -16.84 11.60
CA ARG A 19 1.87 -17.41 10.26
C ARG A 19 1.97 -16.38 9.16
N ARG A 20 1.50 -15.15 9.40
CA ARG A 20 1.59 -14.05 8.44
C ARG A 20 3.03 -13.65 8.15
N VAL A 21 3.85 -13.46 9.18
CA VAL A 21 5.25 -13.02 9.01
C VAL A 21 6.17 -14.12 8.47
N THR A 22 5.81 -15.39 8.65
CA THR A 22 6.52 -16.53 8.04
C THR A 22 5.96 -16.94 6.67
N GLY A 23 4.88 -16.32 6.21
CA GLY A 23 4.28 -16.60 4.91
C GLY A 23 5.15 -16.08 3.75
N ALA A 24 4.96 -16.63 2.55
CA ALA A 24 5.81 -16.37 1.38
C ALA A 24 6.04 -14.87 1.07
N GLY A 25 5.06 -14.01 1.34
CA GLY A 25 5.17 -12.55 1.12
C GLY A 25 6.09 -11.81 2.09
N MET A 26 6.39 -12.37 3.26
CA MET A 26 7.18 -11.70 4.32
C MET A 26 8.30 -12.57 4.91
N ALA A 27 8.41 -13.83 4.50
CA ALA A 27 9.37 -14.79 5.08
C ALA A 27 10.83 -14.33 4.99
N HIS A 28 11.15 -13.52 3.98
CA HIS A 28 12.48 -12.97 3.77
C HIS A 28 12.78 -11.74 4.65
N LEU A 29 11.79 -11.16 5.34
CA LEU A 29 11.96 -9.98 6.18
C LEU A 29 12.19 -10.40 7.64
N ASN A 30 13.32 -9.97 8.20
CA ASN A 30 13.68 -10.37 9.57
C ASN A 30 12.94 -9.55 10.63
N ALA A 31 12.79 -8.23 10.43
CA ALA A 31 12.18 -7.34 11.43
C ALA A 31 10.75 -7.72 11.85
N PRO A 32 9.81 -8.06 10.93
CA PRO A 32 8.46 -8.45 11.32
C PRO A 32 8.39 -9.65 12.25
N ARG A 33 9.28 -10.64 12.08
CA ARG A 33 9.36 -11.80 12.98
C ARG A 33 9.79 -11.39 14.38
N ARG A 34 10.80 -10.53 14.48
CA ARG A 34 11.31 -10.03 15.76
C ARG A 34 10.30 -9.15 16.50
N ILE A 35 9.49 -8.40 15.76
CA ILE A 35 8.37 -7.64 16.34
C ILE A 35 7.35 -8.58 16.99
N VAL A 36 6.98 -9.68 16.32
CA VAL A 36 6.04 -10.66 16.89
C VAL A 36 6.63 -11.36 18.12
N GLU A 37 7.94 -11.67 18.11
CA GLU A 37 8.66 -12.19 19.28
C GLU A 37 8.66 -11.20 20.46
N ALA A 38 8.91 -9.91 20.19
CA ALA A 38 8.89 -8.87 21.22
C ALA A 38 7.49 -8.70 21.84
N VAL A 39 6.45 -8.70 21.01
CA VAL A 39 5.05 -8.64 21.51
C VAL A 39 4.70 -9.89 22.32
N ALA A 40 5.17 -11.07 21.91
CA ALA A 40 4.96 -12.30 22.67
C ALA A 40 5.65 -12.30 24.05
N ALA A 41 6.67 -11.44 24.25
CA ALA A 41 7.35 -11.24 25.54
C ALA A 41 6.64 -10.21 26.44
N SER A 42 5.58 -9.53 25.97
CA SER A 42 4.82 -8.55 26.77
C SER A 42 4.21 -9.06 28.09
N PRO A 43 3.94 -10.37 28.31
CA PRO A 43 3.47 -10.87 29.61
C PRO A 43 4.58 -10.99 30.67
N LEU A 44 5.85 -10.86 30.29
CA LEU A 44 6.96 -10.88 31.24
C LEU A 44 6.92 -9.64 32.15
N PRO A 45 7.57 -9.69 33.34
CA PRO A 45 7.83 -8.48 34.11
C PRO A 45 8.46 -7.39 33.24
N LEU A 46 8.00 -6.15 33.37
CA LEU A 46 8.36 -5.04 32.46
C LEU A 46 9.86 -4.97 32.14
N THR A 47 10.72 -5.06 33.15
CA THR A 47 12.19 -5.01 32.95
C THR A 47 12.71 -6.16 32.10
N GLN A 48 12.14 -7.37 32.24
CA GLN A 48 12.50 -8.52 31.43
C GLN A 48 11.98 -8.37 30.00
N GLY A 49 10.73 -7.93 29.83
CA GLY A 49 10.16 -7.66 28.51
C GLY A 49 10.95 -6.61 27.72
N LEU A 50 11.34 -5.51 28.38
CA LEU A 50 12.20 -4.47 27.77
C LEU A 50 13.60 -4.99 27.44
N THR A 51 14.15 -5.91 28.24
CA THR A 51 15.43 -6.54 27.96
C THR A 51 15.35 -7.39 26.69
N GLU A 52 14.29 -8.18 26.53
CA GLU A 52 14.07 -8.98 25.33
C GLU A 52 13.80 -8.10 24.10
N GLU A 53 12.95 -7.07 24.22
CA GLU A 53 12.73 -6.10 23.15
C GLU A 53 14.04 -5.45 22.70
N ARG A 54 14.91 -5.07 23.65
CA ARG A 54 16.21 -4.48 23.35
C ARG A 54 17.12 -5.46 22.61
N ARG A 55 17.17 -6.72 23.01
CA ARG A 55 17.96 -7.76 22.32
C ARG A 55 17.49 -7.93 20.88
N LEU A 56 16.18 -8.12 20.69
CA LEU A 56 15.56 -8.29 19.37
C LEU A 56 15.75 -7.06 18.47
N TYR A 57 15.65 -5.86 19.04
CA TYR A 57 15.94 -4.61 18.35
C TYR A 57 17.38 -4.54 17.86
N LEU A 58 18.36 -4.90 18.71
CA LEU A 58 19.78 -4.87 18.34
C LEU A 58 20.09 -5.88 17.22
N GLU A 59 19.42 -7.03 17.21
CA GLU A 59 19.53 -7.99 16.10
C GLU A 59 19.04 -7.37 14.78
N CYS A 60 17.89 -6.68 14.78
CA CYS A 60 17.43 -5.94 13.60
C CYS A 60 18.34 -4.77 13.23
N GLN A 61 18.91 -4.07 14.21
CA GLN A 61 19.81 -2.93 13.97
C GLN A 61 21.10 -3.37 13.26
N ASN A 62 21.62 -4.56 13.60
CA ASN A 62 22.84 -5.11 13.04
C ASN A 62 22.63 -5.91 11.75
N ASP A 63 21.37 -6.09 11.33
CA ASP A 63 21.02 -6.80 10.10
C ASP A 63 21.31 -5.95 8.84
N PRO A 64 21.93 -6.50 7.79
CA PRO A 64 22.09 -5.81 6.51
C PRO A 64 20.78 -5.29 5.89
N GLN A 65 19.63 -5.95 6.15
CA GLN A 65 18.31 -5.50 5.71
C GLN A 65 17.97 -4.11 6.24
N ARG A 66 18.43 -3.75 7.45
CA ARG A 66 18.24 -2.39 7.98
C ARG A 66 18.91 -1.35 7.09
N ALA A 67 20.17 -1.60 6.70
CA ALA A 67 20.89 -0.68 5.82
C ALA A 67 20.20 -0.57 4.45
N ALA A 68 19.75 -1.69 3.88
CA ALA A 68 19.08 -1.73 2.59
C ALA A 68 17.73 -0.99 2.60
N LEU A 69 16.90 -1.21 3.62
CA LEU A 69 15.60 -0.54 3.76
C LEU A 69 15.75 0.97 4.01
N VAL A 70 16.74 1.37 4.82
CA VAL A 70 17.09 2.78 5.01
C VAL A 70 17.57 3.42 3.70
N HIS A 71 18.38 2.70 2.92
CA HIS A 71 18.77 3.16 1.59
C HIS A 71 17.56 3.36 0.68
N ALA A 72 16.66 2.38 0.57
CA ALA A 72 15.44 2.48 -0.23
C ALA A 72 14.57 3.69 0.18
N PHE A 73 14.41 3.92 1.49
CA PHE A 73 13.68 5.06 2.05
C PHE A 73 14.27 6.42 1.65
N PHE A 74 15.59 6.54 1.57
CA PHE A 74 16.24 7.76 1.09
C PHE A 74 16.22 7.85 -0.44
N ALA A 75 16.39 6.74 -1.15
CA ALA A 75 16.34 6.69 -2.60
C ALA A 75 14.99 7.20 -3.14
N GLU A 76 13.87 6.76 -2.56
CA GLU A 76 12.53 7.22 -2.94
C GLU A 76 12.37 8.75 -2.80
N ARG A 77 12.96 9.35 -1.77
CA ARG A 77 12.94 10.80 -1.57
C ARG A 77 13.81 11.56 -2.56
N VAL A 78 14.92 10.96 -2.99
CA VAL A 78 15.83 11.60 -3.94
C VAL A 78 15.21 11.65 -5.32
N VAL A 79 14.42 10.66 -5.72
CA VAL A 79 13.73 10.65 -7.02
C VAL A 79 12.78 11.84 -7.19
N ALA A 80 12.22 12.37 -6.10
CA ALA A 80 11.39 13.58 -6.12
C ALA A 80 12.21 14.88 -6.33
N LYS A 81 13.54 14.84 -6.20
CA LYS A 81 14.46 15.98 -6.36
C LYS A 81 15.09 15.97 -7.74
N PHE A 82 14.50 16.70 -8.68
CA PHE A 82 15.01 16.85 -10.06
C PHE A 82 14.99 18.33 -10.47
N PRO A 83 15.80 18.75 -11.46
CA PRO A 83 15.96 20.17 -11.82
C PRO A 83 14.64 20.91 -12.11
N GLU A 84 13.70 20.22 -12.76
CA GLU A 84 12.40 20.76 -13.16
C GLU A 84 11.36 20.77 -12.03
N GLN A 85 11.69 20.30 -10.82
CA GLN A 85 10.74 20.21 -9.69
C GLN A 85 10.15 21.58 -9.30
N GLN A 86 10.90 22.66 -9.50
CA GLN A 86 10.43 24.02 -9.18
C GLN A 86 9.50 24.61 -10.25
N ALA A 87 9.33 23.93 -11.39
CA ALA A 87 8.43 24.39 -12.42
C ALA A 87 6.98 24.37 -11.93
N LYS A 88 6.25 25.46 -12.16
CA LYS A 88 4.82 25.51 -11.84
C LYS A 88 4.07 24.61 -12.82
N ALA A 89 3.62 23.45 -12.35
CA ALA A 89 2.78 22.56 -13.14
C ALA A 89 1.49 23.25 -13.57
N ARG A 90 1.05 23.00 -14.80
CA ARG A 90 -0.26 23.46 -15.29
C ARG A 90 -1.37 22.68 -14.57
N PRO A 91 -2.47 23.33 -14.17
CA PRO A 91 -3.62 22.61 -13.61
C PRO A 91 -4.13 21.54 -14.58
N LEU A 92 -4.17 20.29 -14.12
CA LEU A 92 -4.69 19.17 -14.88
C LEU A 92 -6.17 18.97 -14.51
N ARG A 93 -7.06 19.09 -15.49
CA ARG A 93 -8.52 18.96 -15.29
C ARG A 93 -9.12 17.68 -15.86
N ARG A 94 -8.61 17.25 -17.03
CA ARG A 94 -9.07 16.08 -17.77
C ARG A 94 -7.88 15.32 -18.34
N ILE A 95 -7.97 14.00 -18.37
CA ILE A 95 -6.94 13.08 -18.85
C ILE A 95 -7.54 12.20 -19.95
N GLY A 96 -6.88 12.16 -21.11
CA GLY A 96 -7.20 11.19 -22.15
C GLY A 96 -6.27 9.99 -22.03
N VAL A 97 -6.82 8.77 -22.08
CA VAL A 97 -6.06 7.52 -22.11
C VAL A 97 -6.37 6.81 -23.42
N ILE A 98 -5.34 6.65 -24.26
CA ILE A 98 -5.47 6.01 -25.58
C ILE A 98 -5.10 4.53 -25.44
N GLY A 99 -6.07 3.66 -25.71
CA GLY A 99 -6.00 2.22 -25.51
C GLY A 99 -6.67 1.78 -24.20
N GLY A 100 -7.60 0.84 -24.29
CA GLY A 100 -8.39 0.23 -23.21
C GLY A 100 -7.90 -1.14 -22.76
N GLY A 101 -6.73 -1.58 -23.22
CA GLY A 101 -6.10 -2.83 -22.79
C GLY A 101 -5.62 -2.81 -21.32
N THR A 102 -4.81 -3.80 -20.93
CA THR A 102 -4.36 -3.99 -19.54
C THR A 102 -3.70 -2.75 -18.92
N MET A 103 -2.82 -2.09 -19.66
CA MET A 103 -2.11 -0.91 -19.17
C MET A 103 -3.03 0.32 -19.12
N GLY A 104 -3.79 0.56 -20.19
CA GLY A 104 -4.65 1.74 -20.29
C GLY A 104 -5.78 1.75 -19.26
N SER A 105 -6.44 0.60 -19.05
CA SER A 105 -7.43 0.47 -17.98
C SER A 105 -6.83 0.66 -16.58
N GLY A 106 -5.58 0.21 -16.35
CA GLY A 106 -4.84 0.46 -15.11
C GLY A 106 -4.54 1.95 -14.88
N ILE A 107 -4.04 2.64 -15.90
CA ILE A 107 -3.76 4.09 -15.87
C ILE A 107 -5.05 4.87 -15.62
N ALA A 108 -6.11 4.57 -16.37
CA ALA A 108 -7.42 5.21 -16.20
C ALA A 108 -7.93 5.03 -14.77
N THR A 109 -7.86 3.81 -14.22
CA THR A 109 -8.24 3.54 -12.83
C THR A 109 -7.44 4.39 -11.84
N ALA A 110 -6.12 4.45 -11.99
CA ALA A 110 -5.26 5.23 -11.09
C ALA A 110 -5.60 6.73 -11.11
N CYS A 111 -5.84 7.28 -12.31
CA CYS A 111 -6.25 8.67 -12.49
C CYS A 111 -7.63 8.96 -11.86
N LEU A 112 -8.60 8.06 -12.02
CA LEU A 112 -9.93 8.19 -11.41
C LEU A 112 -9.84 8.17 -9.87
N LEU A 113 -9.05 7.25 -9.29
CA LEU A 113 -8.84 7.17 -7.85
C LEU A 113 -8.09 8.40 -7.29
N ALA A 114 -7.31 9.09 -8.12
CA ALA A 114 -6.71 10.37 -7.79
C ALA A 114 -7.65 11.58 -7.95
N GLY A 115 -8.91 11.35 -8.36
CA GLY A 115 -9.94 12.38 -8.50
C GLY A 115 -9.95 13.11 -9.84
N PHE A 116 -9.28 12.58 -10.87
CA PHE A 116 -9.29 13.18 -12.20
C PHE A 116 -10.46 12.67 -13.06
N GLN A 117 -10.93 13.53 -13.97
CA GLN A 117 -11.81 13.14 -15.06
C GLN A 117 -10.99 12.45 -16.17
N VAL A 118 -11.45 11.29 -16.62
CA VAL A 118 -10.72 10.44 -17.57
C VAL A 118 -11.61 10.11 -18.77
N THR A 119 -11.08 10.28 -19.98
CA THR A 119 -11.68 9.78 -21.21
C THR A 119 -10.84 8.64 -21.76
N LEU A 120 -11.43 7.45 -21.87
CA LEU A 120 -10.81 6.29 -22.49
C LEU A 120 -11.12 6.28 -23.99
N VAL A 121 -10.08 6.19 -24.81
CA VAL A 121 -10.20 6.19 -26.27
C VAL A 121 -9.74 4.84 -26.82
N GLU A 122 -10.54 4.24 -27.70
CA GLU A 122 -10.24 2.96 -28.35
C GLU A 122 -10.58 3.01 -29.84
N GLN A 123 -10.06 2.06 -30.63
CA GLN A 123 -10.28 2.04 -32.08
C GLN A 123 -11.68 1.57 -32.48
N THR A 124 -12.32 0.75 -31.63
CA THR A 124 -13.63 0.17 -31.90
C THR A 124 -14.48 0.19 -30.64
N ASP A 125 -15.81 0.28 -30.80
CA ASP A 125 -16.74 0.25 -29.66
C ASP A 125 -16.58 -1.02 -28.83
N GLN A 126 -16.33 -2.17 -29.47
CA GLN A 126 -16.08 -3.44 -28.77
C GLN A 126 -14.80 -3.39 -27.91
N ALA A 127 -13.75 -2.72 -28.37
CA ALA A 127 -12.54 -2.54 -27.57
C ALA A 127 -12.78 -1.56 -26.43
N LEU A 128 -13.52 -0.48 -26.69
CA LEU A 128 -13.91 0.50 -25.69
C LEU A 128 -14.72 -0.14 -24.55
N ASP A 129 -15.76 -0.92 -24.88
CA ASP A 129 -16.61 -1.60 -23.90
C ASP A 129 -15.81 -2.54 -22.99
N ARG A 130 -14.85 -3.28 -23.55
CA ARG A 130 -13.93 -4.13 -22.77
C ARG A 130 -13.07 -3.31 -21.82
N GLY A 131 -12.55 -2.17 -22.29
CA GLY A 131 -11.77 -1.25 -21.47
C GLY A 131 -12.57 -0.66 -20.32
N LEU A 132 -13.78 -0.14 -20.59
CA LEU A 132 -14.69 0.43 -19.60
C LEU A 132 -15.13 -0.61 -18.56
N SER A 133 -15.41 -1.83 -18.99
CA SER A 133 -15.71 -2.96 -18.10
C SER A 133 -14.54 -3.29 -17.18
N THR A 134 -13.32 -3.34 -17.72
CA THR A 134 -12.10 -3.60 -16.94
C THR A 134 -11.85 -2.51 -15.90
N VAL A 135 -12.00 -1.23 -16.26
CA VAL A 135 -11.90 -0.11 -15.31
C VAL A 135 -12.96 -0.23 -14.22
N SER A 136 -14.20 -0.57 -14.57
CA SER A 136 -15.29 -0.76 -13.60
C SER A 136 -14.98 -1.87 -12.59
N ALA A 137 -14.48 -3.02 -13.06
CA ALA A 137 -14.07 -4.12 -12.20
C ALA A 137 -12.87 -3.74 -11.30
N ASN A 138 -11.94 -2.93 -11.80
CA ASN A 138 -10.83 -2.44 -10.99
C ASN A 138 -11.30 -1.51 -9.86
N LEU A 139 -12.28 -0.64 -10.11
CA LEU A 139 -12.90 0.21 -9.11
C LEU A 139 -13.66 -0.61 -8.06
N ASP A 140 -14.39 -1.66 -8.46
CA ASP A 140 -15.00 -2.61 -7.51
C ASP A 140 -13.95 -3.24 -6.59
N GLY A 141 -12.82 -3.66 -7.16
CA GLY A 141 -11.68 -4.17 -6.41
C GLY A 141 -11.08 -3.11 -5.48
N ALA A 142 -11.04 -1.84 -5.90
CA ALA A 142 -10.55 -0.74 -5.08
C ALA A 142 -11.45 -0.47 -3.88
N LEU A 143 -12.78 -0.50 -4.05
CA LEU A 143 -13.76 -0.40 -2.97
C LEU A 143 -13.59 -1.53 -1.95
N LYS A 144 -13.54 -2.79 -2.44
CA LYS A 144 -13.34 -3.97 -1.57
C LYS A 144 -12.04 -3.90 -0.76
N ARG A 145 -10.99 -3.30 -1.32
CA ARG A 145 -9.68 -3.10 -0.66
C ARG A 145 -9.59 -1.81 0.17
N GLY A 146 -10.66 -1.02 0.26
CA GLY A 146 -10.67 0.25 0.99
C GLY A 146 -9.84 1.37 0.35
N LYS A 147 -9.47 1.24 -0.94
CA LYS A 147 -8.76 2.28 -1.70
C LYS A 147 -9.70 3.34 -2.29
N LEU A 148 -10.98 3.02 -2.41
CA LEU A 148 -12.05 3.95 -2.76
C LEU A 148 -13.08 3.94 -1.63
N ARG A 149 -13.52 5.11 -1.18
CA ARG A 149 -14.54 5.20 -0.12
C ARG A 149 -15.93 5.04 -0.77
N PRO A 150 -16.88 4.34 -0.13
CA PRO A 150 -18.22 4.13 -0.69
C PRO A 150 -18.93 5.44 -1.08
N GLN A 151 -18.72 6.51 -0.31
CA GLN A 151 -19.32 7.82 -0.56
C GLN A 151 -18.82 8.52 -1.83
N ASP A 152 -17.59 8.22 -2.28
CA ASP A 152 -16.99 8.86 -3.46
C ASP A 152 -17.26 8.05 -4.74
N GLU A 153 -17.71 6.80 -4.60
CA GLU A 153 -17.83 5.84 -5.69
C GLU A 153 -18.58 6.40 -6.89
N ARG A 154 -19.75 6.98 -6.64
CA ARG A 154 -20.62 7.50 -7.69
C ARG A 154 -19.94 8.60 -8.48
N GLU A 155 -19.24 9.51 -7.80
CA GLU A 155 -18.52 10.60 -8.44
C GLU A 155 -17.33 10.08 -9.24
N THR A 156 -16.54 9.16 -8.66
CA THR A 156 -15.40 8.53 -9.34
C THR A 156 -15.83 7.82 -10.62
N ARG A 157 -16.94 7.09 -10.61
CA ARG A 157 -17.46 6.41 -11.82
C ARG A 157 -17.98 7.40 -12.86
N ALA A 158 -18.67 8.45 -12.43
CA ALA A 158 -19.17 9.49 -13.33
C ALA A 158 -18.04 10.29 -14.01
N ALA A 159 -16.84 10.29 -13.43
CA ALA A 159 -15.66 10.94 -13.99
C ALA A 159 -15.03 10.18 -15.17
N LEU A 160 -15.47 8.95 -15.47
CA LEU A 160 -15.03 8.16 -16.62
C LEU A 160 -15.97 8.33 -17.82
N THR A 161 -15.40 8.69 -18.97
CA THR A 161 -16.11 8.70 -20.26
C THR A 161 -15.37 7.85 -21.30
N GLY A 162 -16.08 7.42 -22.34
CA GLY A 162 -15.52 6.66 -23.46
C GLY A 162 -15.67 7.40 -24.79
N ALA A 163 -14.72 7.19 -25.71
CA ALA A 163 -14.81 7.64 -27.10
C ALA A 163 -14.14 6.61 -28.02
N THR A 164 -14.62 6.56 -29.26
CA THR A 164 -14.08 5.72 -30.35
C THR A 164 -13.53 6.63 -31.44
#